data_AF-A0A6A4MN46-F1
#
_entry.id   AF-A0A6A4MN46-F1
#
_cell.length_a   1.000
_cell.length_b   1.000
_cell.length_c   1.000
_cell.angle_alpha   90.00
_cell.angle_beta   90.00
_cell.angle_gamma   90.00
#
_symmetry.space_group_name_H-M   'P 1'
#
loop_
_entity.id
_entity.type
_entity.pdbx_description
1 polymer ?
#
loop_
_entity_poly.entity_id
_entity_poly.type
_entity_poly.pdbx_seq_one_letter_code
_entity_poly.pdbx_strand_id
1 'polypeptide(L)' 'MNIPLSTTLFPLNVCKTVSGCQPPCSYSDLGCVLRVIDYYAKKSIVANLPAEKPPKEVTTEVQKVLLS' A
#
# COMPACT_ATOMS: atom_id res chain seq x y z
N MET A 1 10.42 -20.32 5.98
CA MET A 1 10.77 -18.89 6.04
C MET A 1 9.58 -18.15 6.61
N ASN A 2 9.65 -17.75 7.88
CA ASN A 2 8.62 -16.92 8.51
C ASN A 2 8.98 -15.46 8.24
N ILE A 3 8.26 -14.82 7.33
CA ILE A 3 8.35 -13.37 7.17
C ILE A 3 7.47 -12.78 8.28
N PRO A 4 8.03 -12.03 9.25
CA PRO A 4 7.22 -11.40 10.29
C PRO A 4 6.29 -10.39 9.61
N LEU A 5 4.98 -10.56 9.81
CA LEU A 5 3.90 -9.70 9.32
C LEU A 5 3.91 -8.27 9.93
N SER A 6 5.05 -7.77 10.41
CA SER A 6 5.16 -6.60 11.30
C SER A 6 5.89 -5.38 10.71
N THR A 7 6.37 -5.38 9.46
CA THR A 7 7.21 -4.27 8.96
C THR A 7 6.93 -3.73 7.57
N THR A 8 5.77 -4.00 6.98
CA THR A 8 5.22 -3.12 5.93
C THR A 8 4.15 -2.20 6.51
N LEU A 9 4.44 -1.57 7.65
CA LEU A 9 3.91 -0.23 7.86
C LEU A 9 4.47 0.62 6.72
N PHE A 10 3.61 1.31 5.98
CA PHE A 10 4.02 2.50 5.25
C PHE A 10 5.06 3.24 6.09
N PRO A 11 6.24 3.62 5.54
CA PRO A 11 7.28 4.24 6.35
C PRO A 11 6.62 5.33 7.18
N LEU A 12 6.80 5.32 8.51
CA LEU A 12 6.11 6.21 9.46
C LEU A 12 6.13 7.69 9.03
N ASN A 13 7.09 8.04 8.17
CA ASN A 13 7.25 9.32 7.51
C ASN A 13 6.08 9.71 6.58
N VAL A 14 5.44 8.76 5.89
CA VAL A 14 4.30 9.01 4.98
C VAL A 14 3.12 9.57 5.74
N CYS A 15 2.85 8.99 6.91
CA CYS A 15 1.79 9.41 7.81
C CYS A 15 1.92 10.86 8.28
N LYS A 16 3.14 11.39 8.39
CA LYS A 16 3.37 12.81 8.68
C LYS A 16 3.10 13.72 7.48
N THR A 17 3.23 13.18 6.25
CA THR A 17 3.07 13.93 5.00
C THR A 17 1.65 13.92 4.44
N VAL A 18 0.82 12.95 4.84
CA VAL A 18 -0.57 12.83 4.40
C VAL A 18 -1.45 13.70 5.29
N SER A 19 -1.93 14.82 4.74
CA SER A 19 -2.76 15.79 5.46
C SER A 19 -3.99 15.14 6.10
N GLY A 20 -4.15 15.31 7.41
CA GLY A 20 -5.29 14.82 8.19
C GLY A 20 -5.19 13.38 8.70
N CYS A 21 -4.02 12.74 8.61
CA CYS A 21 -3.67 11.63 9.49
C CYS A 21 -2.94 12.20 10.72
N GLN A 22 -3.45 11.94 11.93
CA GLN A 22 -2.78 12.34 13.16
C GLN A 22 -1.92 11.17 13.67
N PRO A 23 -0.63 11.38 14.02
CA PRO A 23 0.15 10.32 14.66
C PRO A 23 -0.45 9.98 16.04
N PRO A 24 -0.50 8.70 16.42
CA PRO A 24 -0.05 7.53 15.66
C PRO A 24 -1.06 7.13 14.57
N CYS A 25 -0.59 6.93 13.33
CA CYS A 25 -1.40 6.26 12.32
C CYS A 25 -1.64 4.83 12.78
N SER A 26 -2.85 4.55 13.24
CA SER A 26 -3.27 3.18 13.45
C SER A 26 -3.82 2.61 12.15
N TYR A 27 -3.51 1.36 11.84
CA TYR A 27 -4.07 0.65 10.69
C TYR A 27 -5.60 0.47 10.80
N SER A 28 -6.16 0.75 11.98
CA SER A 28 -7.60 0.75 12.24
C SER A 28 -8.33 1.97 11.65
N ASP A 29 -7.62 3.04 11.30
CA ASP A 29 -8.23 4.22 10.69
C ASP A 29 -8.33 4.04 9.18
N LEU A 30 -9.43 3.42 8.72
CA LEU A 30 -9.72 3.21 7.30
C LEU A 30 -9.61 4.52 6.49
N GLY A 31 -9.98 5.65 7.09
CA GLY A 31 -9.85 6.98 6.49
C GLY A 31 -8.39 7.41 6.24
N CYS A 32 -7.44 7.00 7.09
CA CYS A 32 -6.03 7.30 6.86
C CYS A 32 -5.43 6.37 5.79
N VAL A 33 -5.82 5.09 5.77
CA VAL A 33 -5.37 4.12 4.76
C VAL A 33 -5.72 4.59 3.34
N LEU A 34 -6.96 5.05 3.11
CA LEU A 34 -7.39 5.58 1.81
C LEU A 34 -6.58 6.81 1.37
N ARG A 35 -6.32 7.75 2.29
CA ARG A 35 -5.53 8.95 1.97
C ARG A 35 -4.08 8.64 1.61
N VAL A 36 -3.51 7.58 2.18
CA VAL A 36 -2.17 7.09 1.81
C VAL A 36 -2.17 6.50 0.40
N ILE A 37 -3.17 5.70 0.05
CA ILE A 37 -3.35 5.18 -1.32
C ILE A 37 -3.47 6.35 -2.31
N ASP A 38 -4.32 7.34 -2.01
CA ASP A 38 -4.48 8.54 -2.84
C ASP A 38 -3.19 9.35 -3.01
N TYR A 39 -2.41 9.50 -1.94
CA TYR A 39 -1.12 10.21 -1.96
C TYR A 39 -0.14 9.57 -2.96
N TYR A 40 -0.03 8.24 -2.95
CA TYR A 40 0.84 7.53 -3.86
C TYR A 40 0.24 7.39 -5.27
N ALA A 41 -1.08 7.33 -5.41
CA ALA A 41 -1.76 7.37 -6.69
C ALA A 41 -1.48 8.69 -7.43
N LYS A 42 -1.48 9.83 -6.73
CA LYS A 42 -1.08 11.14 -7.28
C LYS A 42 0.38 11.20 -7.75
N LYS A 43 1.23 10.33 -7.23
CA LYS A 43 2.63 10.19 -7.67
C LYS A 43 2.79 9.19 -8.81
N SER A 44 1.70 8.60 -9.29
CA SER A 44 1.68 7.60 -10.36
C SER A 44 2.50 6.34 -10.06
N ILE A 45 2.61 5.95 -8.78
CA ILE A 45 3.36 4.74 -8.36
C ILE A 45 2.46 3.64 -7.78
N VAL A 46 1.13 3.81 -7.82
CA VAL A 46 0.18 2.78 -7.39
C VAL A 46 -0.32 2.03 -8.61
N ALA A 47 -0.21 0.70 -8.59
CA ALA A 47 -0.81 -0.17 -9.58
C ALA A 47 -2.06 -0.85 -9.00
N ASN A 48 -3.16 -0.83 -9.75
CA ASN A 48 -4.37 -1.53 -9.38
C ASN A 48 -4.32 -2.97 -9.92
N LEU A 49 -4.20 -3.96 -9.02
CA LEU A 49 -4.06 -5.36 -9.38
C LEU A 49 -5.38 -6.13 -9.13
N PRO A 50 -5.77 -7.06 -10.02
CA PRO A 50 -7.03 -7.79 -9.91
C PRO A 50 -6.99 -8.85 -8.81
N ALA A 51 -7.42 -8.51 -7.60
CA ALA A 51 -7.39 -9.41 -6.43
C ALA A 51 -8.40 -10.57 -6.48
N GLU A 52 -9.38 -10.52 -7.39
CA GLU A 52 -10.39 -11.58 -7.59
C GLU A 52 -9.83 -12.82 -8.28
N LYS A 53 -8.68 -12.68 -8.95
CA LYS A 53 -8.03 -13.76 -9.69
C LYS A 53 -7.25 -14.70 -8.77
N PRO A 54 -6.98 -15.93 -9.23
CA PRO A 54 -6.11 -16.85 -8.50
C PRO A 54 -4.73 -16.23 -8.20
N PRO A 55 -4.10 -16.57 -7.05
CA PRO A 55 -2.80 -15.99 -6.66
C PRO A 55 -1.70 -16.10 -7.71
N LYS A 56 -1.70 -17.17 -8.52
CA LYS A 56 -0.74 -17.36 -9.62
C LYS A 56 -0.86 -16.28 -10.70
N GLU A 57 -2.09 -15.93 -11.06
CA GLU A 57 -2.37 -14.88 -12.05
C GLU A 57 -2.02 -13.51 -11.47
N VAL A 58 -2.40 -13.23 -10.22
CA VAL A 58 -2.05 -11.99 -9.53
C VAL A 58 -0.53 -11.83 -9.44
N THR A 59 0.22 -12.89 -9.11
CA THR A 59 1.68 -12.87 -9.05
C THR A 59 2.31 -12.49 -10.39
N THR A 60 1.72 -12.98 -11.49
CA THR A 60 2.18 -12.64 -12.84
C THR A 60 1.98 -11.15 -13.13
N GLU A 61 0.84 -10.58 -12.75
CA GLU A 61 0.57 -9.15 -12.90
C GLU A 61 1.46 -8.29 -11.98
N VAL A 62 1.72 -8.73 -10.74
CA VAL A 62 2.70 -8.08 -9.85
C VAL A 62 4.07 -8.01 -10.52
N GLN A 63 4.56 -9.12 -11.09
CA GLN A 63 5.85 -9.15 -11.76
C GLN A 63 5.89 -8.21 -12.98
N LYS A 64 4.83 -8.16 -13.77
CA LYS A 64 4.74 -7.23 -14.91
C LYS A 64 4.89 -5.77 -14.46
N VAL A 65 4.19 -5.36 -13.41
CA VAL A 65 4.24 -3.99 -12.87
C VAL A 65 5.62 -3.65 -12.29
N LEU A 66 6.27 -4.61 -11.63
CA LEU A 66 7.57 -4.37 -10.99
C LEU A 66 8.76 -4.37 -11.97
N LEU A 67 8.60 -5.01 -13.12
CA LEU A 67 9.67 -5.17 -14.13
C LEU A 67 9.49 -4.26 -15.36
N SER A 68 8.40 -3.48 -15.42
CA SER A 68 8.11 -2.49 -16.48
C SER A 68 8.77 -1.15 -16.18
#